data_AF-U4L7E3-F1
#
_entry.id   AF-U4L7E3-F1
#
_cell.length_a   1.000
_cell.length_b   1.000
_cell.length_c   1.000
_cell.angle_alpha   90.00
_cell.angle_beta   90.00
_cell.angle_gamma   90.00
#
_symmetry.space_group_name_H-M   'P 1'
#
loop_
_entity.id
_entity.type
_entity.pdbx_description
1 polymer ?
#
loop_
_entity_poly.entity_id
_entity_poly.type
_entity_poly.pdbx_seq_one_letter_code
_entity_poly.pdbx_strand_id
1 'polypeptide(L)'
;MSTAVAATAPNPPQSRAINEIKRLLSRPEPDFATAKTWVARAIGGNVACLEPFRNAVARKGLPEKQKLDFLIEAVPEADAAIVRLYGKDCFTPASEVYGHFWRLAETRGFVRLLLDIVFCAADVGDWETAVQYSKRILQMNHGDNNGIRDRVPLFMLHLGRPLDALNFCLSWLDTTHDKYDNSRYCPLGGFADERRYTKEDLDPSKPLQLKVQNLGHASLIFTSALACYKIYGPCTLSTSWLREGFMANSHVVNLLLTDSSTWPSGPNQNPRGLGSEPEAMDYIFFSRQLWQDEDSLKWVRDCAAEVQKRECSARECRKVEAEKGEYKMCSGCRASWYCGTDCQAADWKSGHKRRCKEERNIRELTEQMGKGMQWGK
;
A
#
# COMPACT_ATOMS: atom_id res chain seq x y z
N MET A 1 30.05 17.94 -5.73
CA MET A 1 30.36 16.51 -5.94
C MET A 1 31.16 15.99 -4.76
N SER A 2 30.47 15.52 -3.71
CA SER A 2 31.11 14.78 -2.62
C SER A 2 31.54 13.43 -3.19
N THR A 3 32.80 13.05 -3.01
CA THR A 3 33.32 11.74 -3.41
C THR A 3 32.57 10.68 -2.58
N ALA A 4 31.54 10.06 -3.17
CA ALA A 4 30.85 8.94 -2.55
C ALA A 4 31.88 7.88 -2.19
N VAL A 5 32.07 7.64 -0.89
CA VAL A 5 32.95 6.59 -0.40
C VAL A 5 32.33 5.27 -0.87
N ALA A 6 33.05 4.49 -1.66
CA ALA A 6 32.53 3.21 -2.14
C ALA A 6 32.17 2.30 -0.95
N ALA A 7 31.02 1.62 -1.01
CA ALA A 7 30.63 0.64 -0.01
C ALA A 7 31.66 -0.51 0.02
N THR A 8 32.44 -0.61 1.09
CA THR A 8 33.43 -1.67 1.27
C THR A 8 32.80 -2.90 1.90
N ALA A 9 33.24 -4.09 1.51
CA ALA A 9 32.81 -5.34 2.15
C ALA A 9 32.98 -5.31 3.69
N PRO A 10 32.21 -6.11 4.45
CA PRO A 10 32.36 -6.19 5.89
C PRO A 10 33.80 -6.53 6.30
N ASN A 11 34.38 -5.72 7.17
CA ASN A 11 35.73 -5.98 7.69
C ASN A 11 35.74 -7.15 8.70
N PRO A 12 36.90 -7.68 9.11
CA PRO A 12 36.95 -8.82 10.03
C PRO A 12 36.25 -8.57 11.39
N PRO A 13 36.37 -7.39 12.03
CA PRO A 13 35.57 -7.07 13.22
C PRO A 13 34.04 -7.12 13.01
N GLN A 14 33.53 -6.56 11.91
CA GLN A 14 32.11 -6.58 11.56
C GLN A 14 31.63 -8.01 11.31
N SER A 15 32.38 -8.77 10.51
CA SER A 15 32.07 -10.17 10.21
C SER A 15 32.03 -11.03 11.48
N ARG A 16 32.97 -10.81 12.40
CA ARG A 16 32.98 -11.49 13.70
C ARG A 16 31.75 -11.15 14.53
N ALA A 17 31.37 -9.87 14.60
CA ALA A 17 30.18 -9.43 15.33
C ALA A 17 28.90 -10.04 14.74
N ILE A 18 28.74 -10.04 13.42
CA ILE A 18 27.59 -10.67 12.73
C ILE A 18 27.51 -12.17 13.05
N ASN A 19 28.65 -12.88 12.98
CA ASN A 19 28.71 -14.30 13.30
C ASN A 19 28.39 -14.58 14.78
N GLU A 20 28.79 -13.70 15.68
CA GLU A 20 28.50 -13.83 17.10
C GLU A 20 27.01 -13.61 17.40
N ILE A 21 26.38 -12.59 16.80
CA ILE A 21 24.92 -12.42 16.84
C ILE A 21 24.23 -13.69 16.35
N LYS A 22 24.62 -14.18 15.17
CA LYS A 22 24.06 -15.41 14.60
C LYS A 22 24.19 -16.58 15.57
N ARG A 23 25.36 -16.76 16.19
CA ARG A 23 25.64 -17.85 17.15
C ARG A 23 24.76 -17.73 18.39
N LEU A 24 24.68 -16.55 19.00
CA LEU A 24 23.90 -16.28 20.20
C LEU A 24 22.41 -16.51 19.97
N LEU A 25 21.89 -16.07 18.82
CA LEU A 25 20.50 -16.27 18.42
C LEU A 25 20.18 -17.70 17.95
N SER A 26 21.20 -18.55 17.74
CA SER A 26 21.02 -19.96 17.35
C SER A 26 20.92 -20.92 18.54
N ARG A 27 21.16 -20.45 19.76
CA ARG A 27 21.14 -21.30 20.95
C ARG A 27 19.71 -21.80 21.23
N PRO A 28 19.54 -22.96 21.89
CA PRO A 28 18.23 -23.41 22.37
C PRO A 28 17.54 -22.35 23.24
N GLU A 29 18.33 -21.67 24.07
CA GLU A 29 17.95 -20.47 24.82
C GLU A 29 18.77 -19.29 24.29
N PRO A 30 18.21 -18.47 23.37
CA PRO A 30 18.92 -17.33 22.81
C PRO A 30 19.31 -16.29 23.86
N ASP A 31 20.55 -15.83 23.81
CA ASP A 31 21.06 -14.74 24.66
C ASP A 31 20.88 -13.40 23.93
N PHE A 32 19.67 -12.83 24.04
CA PHE A 32 19.32 -11.59 23.37
C PHE A 32 20.11 -10.39 23.89
N ALA A 33 20.36 -10.32 25.20
CA ALA A 33 21.04 -9.20 25.82
C ALA A 33 22.48 -9.08 25.31
N THR A 34 23.23 -10.18 25.34
CA THR A 34 24.60 -10.19 24.80
C THR A 34 24.60 -9.93 23.30
N ALA A 35 23.67 -10.52 22.54
CA ALA A 35 23.59 -10.31 21.10
C ALA A 35 23.34 -8.84 20.73
N LYS A 36 22.51 -8.10 21.48
CA LYS A 36 22.26 -6.67 21.24
C LYS A 36 23.55 -5.84 21.36
N THR A 37 24.46 -6.19 22.28
CA THR A 37 25.76 -5.48 22.43
C THR A 37 26.64 -5.52 21.19
N TRP A 38 26.42 -6.49 20.29
CA TRP A 38 27.19 -6.64 19.06
C TRP A 38 26.63 -5.84 17.87
N VAL A 39 25.39 -5.32 17.95
CA VAL A 39 24.70 -4.66 16.83
C VAL A 39 25.51 -3.48 16.29
N ALA A 40 25.95 -2.59 17.19
CA ALA A 40 26.73 -1.41 16.83
C ALA A 40 27.99 -1.79 16.04
N ARG A 41 28.71 -2.83 16.50
CA ARG A 41 29.92 -3.33 15.86
C ARG A 41 29.65 -4.09 14.56
N ALA A 42 28.53 -4.80 14.48
CA ALA A 42 28.15 -5.58 13.31
C ALA A 42 27.91 -4.68 12.09
N ILE A 43 27.22 -3.55 12.29
CA ILE A 43 26.92 -2.60 11.23
C ILE A 43 28.07 -1.60 11.08
N GLY A 44 28.49 -0.94 12.17
CA GLY A 44 29.62 -0.02 12.21
C GLY A 44 29.54 1.08 11.14
N GLY A 45 28.34 1.61 10.91
CA GLY A 45 27.98 2.46 9.77
C GLY A 45 28.53 2.05 8.40
N ASN A 46 28.49 0.76 8.06
CA ASN A 46 28.80 0.23 6.74
C ASN A 46 27.54 -0.41 6.12
N VAL A 47 27.07 0.12 4.98
CA VAL A 47 25.85 -0.38 4.31
C VAL A 47 25.99 -1.83 3.85
N ALA A 48 27.21 -2.30 3.56
CA ALA A 48 27.45 -3.68 3.14
C ALA A 48 27.19 -4.71 4.26
N CYS A 49 27.13 -4.26 5.52
CA CYS A 49 26.82 -5.11 6.67
C CYS A 49 25.31 -5.28 6.91
N LEU A 50 24.45 -4.46 6.29
CA LEU A 50 23.01 -4.47 6.56
C LEU A 50 22.34 -5.78 6.13
N GLU A 51 22.64 -6.28 4.93
CA GLU A 51 22.04 -7.55 4.46
C GLU A 51 22.53 -8.76 5.28
N PRO A 52 23.85 -8.94 5.54
CA PRO A 52 24.31 -9.99 6.46
C PRO A 52 23.71 -9.90 7.87
N PHE A 53 23.58 -8.68 8.42
CA PHE A 53 22.97 -8.46 9.73
C PHE A 53 21.49 -8.86 9.73
N ARG A 54 20.70 -8.37 8.75
CA ARG A 54 19.28 -8.73 8.59
C ARG A 54 19.11 -10.25 8.51
N ASN A 55 19.94 -10.93 7.72
CA ASN A 55 19.91 -12.39 7.63
C ASN A 55 20.25 -13.11 8.95
N ALA A 56 21.09 -12.52 9.81
CA ALA A 56 21.38 -13.06 11.13
C ALA A 56 20.18 -12.94 12.09
N VAL A 57 19.32 -11.93 11.91
CA VAL A 57 18.14 -11.65 12.74
C VAL A 57 16.85 -12.28 12.18
N ALA A 58 16.74 -12.46 10.86
CA ALA A 58 15.56 -13.03 10.18
C ALA A 58 15.38 -14.55 10.37
N ARG A 59 15.94 -15.14 11.43
CA ARG A 59 15.93 -16.60 11.61
C ARG A 59 14.54 -17.12 11.95
N LYS A 60 14.22 -18.28 11.39
CA LYS A 60 13.01 -19.04 11.74
C LYS A 60 13.06 -19.43 13.23
N GLY A 61 11.94 -19.25 13.93
CA GLY A 61 11.79 -19.60 15.35
C GLY A 61 12.16 -18.48 16.33
N LEU A 62 12.79 -17.40 15.89
CA LEU A 62 12.93 -16.20 16.72
C LEU A 62 11.56 -15.51 16.86
N PRO A 63 11.14 -15.11 18.08
CA PRO A 63 9.91 -14.32 18.25
C PRO A 63 9.97 -13.01 17.47
N GLU A 64 8.87 -12.64 16.79
CA GLU A 64 8.81 -11.40 15.98
C GLU A 64 9.15 -10.15 16.80
N LYS A 65 8.75 -10.10 18.07
CA LYS A 65 9.09 -8.97 18.95
C LYS A 65 10.59 -8.83 19.17
N GLN A 66 11.31 -9.95 19.30
CA GLN A 66 12.76 -9.92 19.44
C GLN A 66 13.41 -9.47 18.13
N LYS A 67 12.96 -9.98 16.97
CA LYS A 67 13.45 -9.51 15.67
C LYS A 67 13.26 -8.01 15.53
N LEU A 68 12.07 -7.50 15.83
CA LEU A 68 11.75 -6.07 15.79
C LEU A 68 12.73 -5.25 16.63
N ASP A 69 12.96 -5.65 17.89
CA ASP A 69 13.90 -4.95 18.78
C ASP A 69 15.32 -4.87 18.18
N PHE A 70 15.83 -5.97 17.62
CA PHE A 70 17.16 -5.99 16.97
C PHE A 70 17.22 -5.09 15.74
N LEU A 71 16.16 -5.10 14.93
CA LEU A 71 16.10 -4.29 13.72
C LEU A 71 16.01 -2.79 14.06
N ILE A 72 15.28 -2.41 15.11
CA ILE A 72 15.22 -1.03 15.62
C ILE A 72 16.58 -0.62 16.20
N GLU A 73 17.23 -1.47 16.99
CA GLU A 73 18.56 -1.21 17.55
C GLU A 73 19.62 -0.94 16.46
N ALA A 74 19.45 -1.54 15.28
CA ALA A 74 20.33 -1.37 14.14
C ALA A 74 20.19 -0.02 13.42
N VAL A 75 19.07 0.69 13.61
CA VAL A 75 18.73 1.89 12.83
C VAL A 75 19.75 3.02 12.97
N PRO A 76 20.25 3.39 14.17
CA PRO A 76 21.22 4.49 14.29
C PRO A 76 22.51 4.24 13.49
N GLU A 77 23.01 3.00 13.50
CA GLU A 77 24.18 2.63 12.71
C GLU A 77 23.87 2.58 11.21
N ALA A 78 22.68 2.12 10.84
CA ALA A 78 22.24 2.09 9.46
C ALA A 78 22.10 3.51 8.89
N ASP A 79 21.54 4.45 9.66
CA ASP A 79 21.47 5.87 9.32
C ASP A 79 22.86 6.47 9.17
N ALA A 80 23.78 6.18 10.12
CA ALA A 80 25.16 6.63 10.03
C ALA A 80 25.86 6.11 8.77
N ALA A 81 25.56 4.88 8.33
CA ALA A 81 26.09 4.31 7.10
C ALA A 81 25.65 5.09 5.86
N ILE A 82 24.37 5.44 5.77
CA ILE A 82 23.83 6.22 4.65
C ILE A 82 24.40 7.64 4.64
N VAL A 83 24.50 8.28 5.80
CA VAL A 83 25.11 9.62 5.95
C VAL A 83 26.56 9.64 5.49
N ARG A 84 27.35 8.57 5.75
CA ARG A 84 28.73 8.48 5.25
C ARG A 84 28.82 8.45 3.73
N LEU A 85 27.83 7.87 3.05
CA LEU A 85 27.81 7.77 1.59
C LEU A 85 27.33 9.06 0.93
N TYR A 86 26.25 9.63 1.45
CA TYR A 86 25.47 10.66 0.76
C TYR A 86 25.43 12.03 1.46
N GLY A 87 26.06 12.16 2.63
CA GLY A 87 26.06 13.40 3.41
C GLY A 87 24.94 13.46 4.46
N LYS A 88 25.03 14.46 5.35
CA LYS A 88 24.13 14.60 6.52
C LYS A 88 22.70 14.99 6.14
N ASP A 89 22.52 15.61 4.99
CA ASP A 89 21.26 16.09 4.45
C ASP A 89 20.53 15.04 3.60
N CYS A 90 21.09 13.84 3.42
CA CYS A 90 20.54 12.79 2.55
C CYS A 90 19.10 12.37 2.87
N PHE A 91 18.65 12.58 4.11
CA PHE A 91 17.29 12.31 4.58
C PHE A 91 16.35 13.52 4.52
N THR A 92 16.75 14.62 3.87
CA THR A 92 15.98 15.87 3.80
C THR A 92 15.70 16.27 2.36
N PRO A 93 14.61 17.02 2.08
CA PRO A 93 14.30 17.51 0.75
C PRO A 93 15.37 18.39 0.07
N ALA A 94 16.37 18.87 0.83
CA ALA A 94 17.48 19.64 0.28
C ALA A 94 18.50 18.78 -0.50
N SER A 95 18.50 17.47 -0.29
CA SER A 95 19.45 16.54 -0.92
C SER A 95 18.93 16.01 -2.27
N GLU A 96 19.83 15.88 -3.24
CA GLU A 96 19.54 15.29 -4.57
C GLU A 96 19.14 13.81 -4.51
N VAL A 97 19.53 13.09 -3.46
CA VAL A 97 19.19 11.65 -3.29
C VAL A 97 17.86 11.43 -2.57
N TYR A 98 17.29 12.46 -1.96
CA TYR A 98 16.05 12.36 -1.20
C TYR A 98 14.89 11.92 -2.09
N GLY A 99 14.09 10.96 -1.63
CA GLY A 99 13.00 10.37 -2.42
C GLY A 99 13.45 9.37 -3.52
N HIS A 100 14.76 9.18 -3.72
CA HIS A 100 15.32 8.37 -4.80
C HIS A 100 16.09 7.13 -4.33
N PHE A 101 15.97 6.74 -3.07
CA PHE A 101 16.75 5.64 -2.49
C PHE A 101 16.52 4.28 -3.18
N TRP A 102 15.43 4.06 -3.92
CA TRP A 102 15.28 2.82 -4.68
C TRP A 102 16.21 2.73 -5.90
N ARG A 103 16.56 3.89 -6.49
CA ARG A 103 17.42 3.98 -7.67
C ARG A 103 18.90 3.81 -7.33
N LEU A 104 19.26 3.97 -6.06
CA LEU A 104 20.62 3.82 -5.54
C LEU A 104 20.79 2.40 -5.02
N ALA A 105 21.76 1.65 -5.54
CA ALA A 105 21.89 0.24 -5.20
C ALA A 105 22.34 0.04 -3.74
N GLU A 106 23.17 0.96 -3.26
CA GLU A 106 23.83 0.96 -1.95
C GLU A 106 22.84 1.17 -0.80
N THR A 107 21.72 1.85 -1.05
CA THR A 107 20.66 2.12 -0.05
C THR A 107 19.63 0.98 0.05
N ARG A 108 19.67 -0.02 -0.84
CA ARG A 108 18.67 -1.11 -0.84
C ARG A 108 18.66 -1.91 0.46
N GLY A 109 19.83 -2.23 1.00
CA GLY A 109 19.94 -2.95 2.28
C GLY A 109 19.31 -2.17 3.44
N PHE A 110 19.43 -0.84 3.40
CA PHE A 110 18.81 0.07 4.36
C PHE A 110 17.29 0.12 4.19
N VAL A 111 16.78 0.32 2.99
CA VAL A 111 15.32 0.32 2.74
C VAL A 111 14.68 -1.02 3.16
N ARG A 112 15.36 -2.13 2.90
CA ARG A 112 14.89 -3.45 3.33
C ARG A 112 14.97 -3.67 4.84
N LEU A 113 15.96 -3.10 5.54
CA LEU A 113 15.97 -3.08 7.00
C LEU A 113 14.69 -2.41 7.53
N LEU A 114 14.33 -1.26 6.97
CA LEU A 114 13.12 -0.55 7.39
C LEU A 114 11.84 -1.34 7.06
N LEU A 115 11.80 -2.04 5.91
CA LEU A 115 10.67 -2.92 5.58
C LEU A 115 10.52 -4.06 6.58
N ASP A 116 11.63 -4.71 6.98
CA ASP A 116 11.58 -5.74 8.01
C ASP A 116 11.03 -5.19 9.34
N ILE A 117 11.41 -3.97 9.72
CA ILE A 117 10.85 -3.29 10.91
C ILE A 117 9.34 -3.15 10.77
N VAL A 118 8.85 -2.65 9.63
CA VAL A 118 7.41 -2.46 9.39
C VAL A 118 6.66 -3.78 9.48
N PHE A 119 7.18 -4.84 8.86
CA PHE A 119 6.52 -6.15 8.85
C PHE A 119 6.53 -6.81 10.23
N CYS A 120 7.68 -6.84 10.92
CA CYS A 120 7.74 -7.36 12.29
C CYS A 120 6.86 -6.54 13.25
N ALA A 121 6.81 -5.21 13.09
CA ALA A 121 5.94 -4.33 13.88
C ALA A 121 4.45 -4.65 13.66
N ALA A 122 4.04 -4.81 12.40
CA ALA A 122 2.68 -5.21 12.07
C ALA A 122 2.32 -6.59 12.63
N ASP A 123 3.23 -7.57 12.55
CA ASP A 123 3.01 -8.94 13.03
C ASP A 123 2.84 -9.01 14.55
N VAL A 124 3.47 -8.10 15.31
CA VAL A 124 3.29 -8.00 16.78
C VAL A 124 2.23 -7.00 17.20
N GLY A 125 1.53 -6.36 16.25
CA GLY A 125 0.50 -5.35 16.53
C GLY A 125 1.03 -3.99 17.01
N ASP A 126 2.32 -3.69 16.78
CA ASP A 126 2.93 -2.39 17.05
C ASP A 126 2.69 -1.42 15.87
N TRP A 127 1.45 -0.99 15.73
CA TRP A 127 0.99 -0.20 14.58
C TRP A 127 1.63 1.18 14.50
N GLU A 128 1.99 1.78 15.64
CA GLU A 128 2.66 3.08 15.69
C GLU A 128 4.05 3.00 15.05
N THR A 129 4.83 1.97 15.44
CA THR A 129 6.12 1.69 14.82
C THR A 129 5.97 1.39 13.33
N ALA A 130 4.96 0.59 12.95
CA ALA A 130 4.69 0.29 11.54
C ALA A 130 4.42 1.56 10.70
N VAL A 131 3.61 2.49 11.20
CA VAL A 131 3.35 3.78 10.53
C VAL A 131 4.61 4.65 10.47
N GLN A 132 5.33 4.78 11.59
CA GLN A 132 6.55 5.59 11.68
C GLN A 132 7.59 5.16 10.63
N TYR A 133 7.87 3.86 10.54
CA TYR A 133 8.87 3.36 9.60
C TYR A 133 8.37 3.30 8.16
N SER A 134 7.07 3.09 7.94
CA SER A 134 6.48 3.24 6.60
C SER A 134 6.61 4.66 6.07
N LYS A 135 6.41 5.67 6.92
CA LYS A 135 6.62 7.09 6.59
C LYS A 135 8.05 7.36 6.16
N ARG A 136 9.04 6.85 6.91
CA ARG A 136 10.46 6.96 6.52
C ARG A 136 10.70 6.36 5.13
N ILE A 137 10.23 5.14 4.88
CA ILE A 137 10.39 4.46 3.58
C ILE A 137 9.81 5.31 2.45
N LEU A 138 8.57 5.79 2.59
CA LEU A 138 7.88 6.55 1.55
C LEU A 138 8.49 7.95 1.32
N GLN A 139 9.05 8.58 2.34
CA GLN A 139 9.81 9.83 2.22
C GLN A 139 11.13 9.65 1.47
N MET A 140 11.80 8.50 1.64
CA MET A 140 13.07 8.22 0.96
C MET A 140 12.87 7.54 -0.40
N ASN A 141 11.68 7.00 -0.65
CA ASN A 141 11.30 6.32 -1.87
C ASN A 141 9.92 6.81 -2.36
N HIS A 142 9.88 8.00 -2.95
CA HIS A 142 8.63 8.63 -3.38
C HIS A 142 7.84 7.79 -4.39
N GLY A 143 8.51 6.92 -5.15
CA GLY A 143 7.88 6.04 -6.14
C GLY A 143 7.17 4.84 -5.56
N ASP A 144 7.23 4.63 -4.23
CA ASP A 144 6.74 3.46 -3.52
C ASP A 144 7.02 2.13 -4.24
N ASN A 145 8.27 1.94 -4.67
CA ASN A 145 8.65 0.72 -5.39
C ASN A 145 8.51 -0.56 -4.56
N ASN A 146 8.28 -0.43 -3.25
CA ASN A 146 8.07 -1.55 -2.33
C ASN A 146 6.58 -1.86 -2.10
N GLY A 147 5.67 -1.02 -2.60
CA GLY A 147 4.22 -1.19 -2.42
C GLY A 147 3.74 -1.00 -0.98
N ILE A 148 4.48 -0.26 -0.14
CA ILE A 148 4.13 -0.13 1.28
C ILE A 148 2.92 0.79 1.49
N ARG A 149 2.59 1.68 0.53
CA ARG A 149 1.43 2.58 0.63
C ARG A 149 0.12 1.83 0.84
N ASP A 150 0.02 0.60 0.32
CA ASP A 150 -1.19 -0.21 0.41
C ASP A 150 -1.48 -0.69 1.84
N ARG A 151 -0.45 -0.68 2.72
CA ARG A 151 -0.52 -1.18 4.10
C ARG A 151 -0.65 -0.05 5.12
N VAL A 152 -0.06 1.11 4.85
CA VAL A 152 -0.06 2.29 5.73
C VAL A 152 -1.44 2.68 6.28
N PRO A 153 -2.47 2.89 5.44
CA PRO A 153 -3.76 3.36 5.95
C PRO A 153 -4.47 2.28 6.78
N LEU A 154 -4.19 0.98 6.55
CA LEU A 154 -4.68 -0.09 7.43
C LEU A 154 -4.06 0.01 8.83
N PHE A 155 -2.76 0.31 8.95
CA PHE A 155 -2.11 0.53 10.24
C PHE A 155 -2.71 1.74 10.98
N MET A 156 -3.00 2.82 10.26
CA MET A 156 -3.69 4.00 10.83
C MET A 156 -5.10 3.65 11.34
N LEU A 157 -5.84 2.80 10.65
CA LEU A 157 -7.15 2.33 11.12
C LEU A 157 -7.04 1.47 12.38
N HIS A 158 -6.02 0.62 12.49
CA HIS A 158 -5.74 -0.11 13.74
C HIS A 158 -5.44 0.81 14.92
N LEU A 159 -4.85 1.99 14.68
CA LEU A 159 -4.61 3.03 15.69
C LEU A 159 -5.87 3.87 16.01
N GLY A 160 -7.02 3.59 15.38
CA GLY A 160 -8.22 4.39 15.56
C GLY A 160 -8.12 5.79 14.91
N ARG A 161 -7.32 5.92 13.84
CA ARG A 161 -7.09 7.18 13.12
C ARG A 161 -7.72 7.18 11.72
N PRO A 162 -9.05 7.04 11.58
CA PRO A 162 -9.68 6.83 10.27
C PRO A 162 -9.65 8.07 9.37
N LEU A 163 -9.69 9.29 9.92
CA LEU A 163 -9.56 10.50 9.12
C LEU A 163 -8.16 10.64 8.52
N ASP A 164 -7.11 10.29 9.28
CA ASP A 164 -5.73 10.29 8.79
C ASP A 164 -5.54 9.21 7.71
N ALA A 165 -6.11 8.02 7.90
CA ALA A 165 -6.11 6.96 6.90
C ALA A 165 -6.79 7.39 5.60
N LEU A 166 -7.95 8.05 5.68
CA LEU A 166 -8.68 8.56 4.53
C LEU A 166 -7.87 9.65 3.80
N ASN A 167 -7.29 10.59 4.54
CA ASN A 167 -6.42 11.63 3.97
C ASN A 167 -5.19 11.04 3.27
N PHE A 168 -4.55 10.05 3.90
CA PHE A 168 -3.43 9.34 3.28
C PHE A 168 -3.86 8.68 1.97
N CYS A 169 -4.96 7.92 1.94
CA CYS A 169 -5.48 7.35 0.71
C CYS A 169 -5.77 8.42 -0.36
N LEU A 170 -6.40 9.52 0.03
CA LEU A 170 -6.72 10.64 -0.88
C LEU A 170 -5.47 11.31 -1.44
N SER A 171 -4.35 11.35 -0.73
CA SER A 171 -3.09 11.87 -1.29
C SER A 171 -2.63 11.11 -2.54
N TRP A 172 -2.98 9.82 -2.64
CA TRP A 172 -2.64 8.95 -3.77
C TRP A 172 -3.78 8.80 -4.81
N LEU A 173 -5.02 9.06 -4.40
CA LEU A 173 -6.22 8.84 -5.23
C LEU A 173 -6.79 10.13 -5.81
N ASP A 174 -6.67 11.26 -5.14
CA ASP A 174 -7.27 12.53 -5.56
C ASP A 174 -6.46 13.17 -6.69
N THR A 175 -7.04 13.16 -7.90
CA THR A 175 -6.43 13.73 -9.11
C THR A 175 -6.75 15.19 -9.34
N THR A 176 -7.45 15.84 -8.41
CA THR A 176 -7.80 17.27 -8.51
C THR A 176 -6.68 18.19 -8.05
N HIS A 177 -5.54 17.64 -7.61
CA HIS A 177 -4.44 18.44 -7.07
C HIS A 177 -3.75 19.29 -8.15
N ASP A 178 -3.63 20.60 -7.92
CA ASP A 178 -2.96 21.55 -8.82
C ASP A 178 -1.47 21.23 -9.05
N LYS A 179 -0.86 20.40 -8.18
CA LYS A 179 0.51 19.88 -8.35
C LYS A 179 0.55 18.39 -8.71
N TYR A 180 -0.55 17.83 -9.23
CA TYR A 180 -0.55 16.46 -9.77
C TYR A 180 0.40 16.42 -10.97
N ASP A 181 1.63 16.02 -10.71
CA ASP A 181 2.61 15.76 -11.74
C ASP A 181 2.42 14.30 -12.21
N ASN A 182 2.27 14.13 -13.53
CA ASN A 182 2.20 12.82 -14.17
C ASN A 182 3.47 11.96 -13.94
N SER A 183 4.51 12.50 -13.30
CA SER A 183 5.65 11.77 -12.77
C SER A 183 5.34 10.77 -11.64
N ARG A 184 4.08 10.72 -11.15
CA ARG A 184 3.56 9.75 -10.15
C ARG A 184 4.19 9.85 -8.75
N TYR A 185 4.70 11.02 -8.37
CA TYR A 185 5.26 11.23 -7.03
C TYR A 185 4.26 11.98 -6.14
N CYS A 186 3.82 11.33 -5.05
CA CYS A 186 3.07 12.02 -4.00
C CYS A 186 4.06 12.76 -3.07
N PRO A 187 3.87 14.07 -2.80
CA PRO A 187 4.75 14.82 -1.91
C PRO A 187 4.93 14.13 -0.55
N LEU A 188 6.19 13.99 -0.12
CA LEU A 188 6.58 13.28 1.11
C LEU A 188 5.98 11.86 1.22
N GLY A 189 5.75 11.19 0.08
CA GLY A 189 5.18 9.86 0.06
C GLY A 189 3.73 9.78 0.54
N GLY A 190 2.96 10.85 0.33
CA GLY A 190 1.55 10.96 0.73
C GLY A 190 1.33 11.59 2.11
N PHE A 191 2.39 11.72 2.92
CA PHE A 191 2.28 12.30 4.27
C PHE A 191 2.26 13.83 4.32
N ALA A 192 2.54 14.51 3.19
CA ALA A 192 2.41 15.97 3.15
C ALA A 192 0.96 16.43 3.34
N ASP A 193 0.01 15.60 2.91
CA ASP A 193 -1.43 15.91 2.85
C ASP A 193 -2.24 15.10 3.87
N GLU A 194 -1.60 14.52 4.90
CA GLU A 194 -2.26 13.70 5.93
C GLU A 194 -3.38 14.44 6.69
N ARG A 195 -3.41 15.79 6.61
CA ARG A 195 -4.42 16.66 7.24
C ARG A 195 -5.13 17.57 6.25
N ARG A 196 -5.15 17.20 4.97
CA ARG A 196 -5.70 18.04 3.89
C ARG A 196 -7.20 18.28 4.05
N TYR A 197 -7.94 17.25 4.45
CA TYR A 197 -9.38 17.28 4.64
C TYR A 197 -9.73 17.06 6.11
N THR A 198 -10.66 17.85 6.62
CA THR A 198 -11.32 17.63 7.91
C THR A 198 -12.61 16.83 7.72
N LYS A 199 -13.30 16.53 8.83
CA LYS A 199 -14.60 15.84 8.78
C LYS A 199 -15.68 16.71 8.11
N GLU A 200 -15.58 18.02 8.27
CA GLU A 200 -16.56 18.99 7.80
C GLU A 200 -16.46 19.24 6.29
N ASP A 201 -15.31 18.94 5.68
CA ASP A 201 -15.08 19.09 4.24
C ASP A 201 -15.84 18.03 3.41
N LEU A 202 -16.34 16.97 4.04
CA LEU A 202 -17.00 15.86 3.37
C LEU A 202 -18.44 15.72 3.87
N ASP A 203 -19.41 16.03 2.99
CA ASP A 203 -20.84 15.89 3.32
C ASP A 203 -21.27 14.41 3.28
N PRO A 204 -21.60 13.76 4.42
CA PRO A 204 -21.94 12.33 4.45
C PRO A 204 -23.28 12.00 3.77
N SER A 205 -24.14 13.00 3.57
CA SER A 205 -25.45 12.82 2.91
C SER A 205 -25.34 12.72 1.39
N LYS A 206 -24.21 13.14 0.82
CA LYS A 206 -23.96 13.15 -0.62
C LYS A 206 -23.05 11.99 -1.04
N PRO A 207 -23.12 11.57 -2.31
CA PRO A 207 -22.12 10.66 -2.89
C PRO A 207 -20.71 11.26 -2.83
N LEU A 208 -19.73 10.48 -3.29
CA LEU A 208 -18.34 10.91 -3.36
C LEU A 208 -18.19 12.25 -4.10
N GLN A 209 -17.82 13.29 -3.35
CA GLN A 209 -17.68 14.67 -3.85
C GLN A 209 -16.33 14.92 -4.53
N LEU A 210 -15.37 14.01 -4.37
CA LEU A 210 -14.01 14.14 -4.89
C LEU A 210 -13.85 13.35 -6.19
N LYS A 211 -12.94 13.81 -7.06
CA LYS A 211 -12.58 13.11 -8.30
C LYS A 211 -11.37 12.22 -8.04
N VAL A 212 -11.65 10.99 -7.64
CA VAL A 212 -10.63 9.98 -7.39
C VAL A 212 -10.28 9.23 -8.68
N GLN A 213 -9.00 8.95 -8.88
CA GLN A 213 -8.57 7.99 -9.89
C GLN A 213 -8.55 6.61 -9.25
N ASN A 214 -9.56 5.84 -9.58
CA ASN A 214 -9.57 4.42 -9.34
C ASN A 214 -8.52 3.77 -10.26
N LEU A 215 -7.32 3.53 -9.73
CA LEU A 215 -6.21 2.90 -10.47
C LEU A 215 -6.41 1.39 -10.67
N GLY A 216 -7.61 0.85 -10.38
CA GLY A 216 -7.91 -0.57 -10.45
C GLY A 216 -7.29 -1.39 -9.32
N HIS A 217 -6.90 -0.74 -8.22
CA HIS A 217 -6.32 -1.38 -7.05
C HIS A 217 -7.31 -1.46 -5.90
N ALA A 218 -7.38 -2.61 -5.23
CA ALA A 218 -8.29 -2.82 -4.11
C ALA A 218 -7.87 -2.02 -2.85
N SER A 219 -6.58 -1.99 -2.52
CA SER A 219 -6.02 -1.52 -1.25
C SER A 219 -6.55 -0.15 -0.80
N LEU A 220 -6.18 0.91 -1.52
CA LEU A 220 -6.47 2.28 -1.12
C LEU A 220 -7.96 2.62 -1.20
N ILE A 221 -8.67 2.11 -2.21
CA ILE A 221 -10.09 2.42 -2.40
C ILE A 221 -10.94 1.75 -1.31
N PHE A 222 -10.75 0.46 -1.06
CA PHE A 222 -11.51 -0.22 -0.01
C PHE A 222 -11.11 0.25 1.39
N THR A 223 -9.84 0.63 1.59
CA THR A 223 -9.43 1.27 2.86
C THR A 223 -10.08 2.64 3.02
N SER A 224 -10.25 3.42 1.95
CA SER A 224 -11.01 4.68 1.97
C SER A 224 -12.48 4.46 2.33
N ALA A 225 -13.10 3.40 1.78
CA ALA A 225 -14.46 3.02 2.13
C ALA A 225 -14.60 2.67 3.62
N LEU A 226 -13.69 1.84 4.14
CA LEU A 226 -13.68 1.47 5.55
C LEU A 226 -13.44 2.68 6.45
N ALA A 227 -12.44 3.51 6.13
CA ALA A 227 -12.14 4.74 6.86
C ALA A 227 -13.35 5.68 6.89
N CYS A 228 -13.99 5.92 5.75
CA CYS A 228 -15.20 6.72 5.63
C CYS A 228 -16.34 6.16 6.49
N TYR A 229 -16.54 4.84 6.46
CA TYR A 229 -17.51 4.16 7.33
C TYR A 229 -17.18 4.35 8.81
N LYS A 230 -15.92 4.21 9.23
CA LYS A 230 -15.53 4.43 10.64
C LYS A 230 -15.72 5.89 11.09
N ILE A 231 -15.71 6.87 10.19
CA ILE A 231 -15.92 8.30 10.51
C ILE A 231 -17.42 8.68 10.59
N TYR A 232 -18.22 8.19 9.64
CA TYR A 232 -19.60 8.65 9.42
C TYR A 232 -20.68 7.57 9.62
N GLY A 233 -20.27 6.31 9.80
CA GLY A 233 -21.16 5.17 9.80
C GLY A 233 -21.73 4.85 8.41
N PRO A 234 -22.85 4.10 8.36
CA PRO A 234 -23.55 3.81 7.11
C PRO A 234 -24.24 5.09 6.61
N CYS A 235 -23.77 5.63 5.49
CA CYS A 235 -24.30 6.85 4.87
C CYS A 235 -24.08 6.83 3.35
N THR A 236 -24.65 7.80 2.65
CA THR A 236 -24.50 7.94 1.19
C THR A 236 -23.04 7.96 0.77
N LEU A 237 -22.20 8.71 1.50
CA LEU A 237 -20.79 8.86 1.18
C LEU A 237 -20.01 7.55 1.35
N SER A 238 -20.19 6.84 2.46
CA SER A 238 -19.48 5.57 2.70
C SER A 238 -19.93 4.48 1.72
N THR A 239 -21.23 4.40 1.40
CA THR A 239 -21.74 3.51 0.34
C THR A 239 -21.19 3.88 -1.03
N SER A 240 -21.03 5.17 -1.34
CA SER A 240 -20.41 5.62 -2.59
C SER A 240 -18.96 5.17 -2.71
N TRP A 241 -18.18 5.25 -1.63
CA TRP A 241 -16.82 4.73 -1.60
C TRP A 241 -16.76 3.21 -1.79
N LEU A 242 -17.67 2.48 -1.14
CA LEU A 242 -17.73 1.03 -1.29
C LEU A 242 -18.11 0.62 -2.73
N ARG A 243 -18.98 1.40 -3.40
CA ARG A 243 -19.27 1.26 -4.84
C ARG A 243 -18.03 1.45 -5.70
N GLU A 244 -17.26 2.51 -5.46
CA GLU A 244 -15.98 2.72 -6.17
C GLU A 244 -15.03 1.53 -5.98
N GLY A 245 -14.97 0.98 -4.77
CA GLY A 245 -14.23 -0.26 -4.47
C GLY A 245 -14.74 -1.45 -5.28
N PHE A 246 -16.05 -1.67 -5.30
CA PHE A 246 -16.65 -2.77 -6.08
C PHE A 246 -16.36 -2.65 -7.58
N MET A 247 -16.37 -1.42 -8.11
CA MET A 247 -16.00 -1.18 -9.51
C MET A 247 -14.51 -1.37 -9.78
N ALA A 248 -13.65 -1.15 -8.77
CA ALA A 248 -12.21 -1.46 -8.83
C ALA A 248 -11.95 -2.98 -8.81
N ASN A 249 -12.54 -3.67 -7.84
CA ASN A 249 -12.34 -5.08 -7.59
C ASN A 249 -13.57 -5.67 -6.89
N SER A 250 -14.46 -6.29 -7.67
CA SER A 250 -15.72 -6.84 -7.16
C SER A 250 -15.53 -8.06 -6.24
N HIS A 251 -14.38 -8.74 -6.33
CA HIS A 251 -14.09 -9.92 -5.51
C HIS A 251 -13.99 -9.58 -4.02
N VAL A 252 -13.56 -8.37 -3.66
CA VAL A 252 -13.44 -7.96 -2.25
C VAL A 252 -14.80 -7.96 -1.56
N VAL A 253 -15.82 -7.32 -2.16
CA VAL A 253 -17.18 -7.32 -1.57
C VAL A 253 -17.75 -8.73 -1.53
N ASN A 254 -17.53 -9.53 -2.58
CA ASN A 254 -17.98 -10.92 -2.58
C ASN A 254 -17.37 -11.73 -1.43
N LEU A 255 -16.07 -11.54 -1.14
CA LEU A 255 -15.41 -12.14 0.02
C LEU A 255 -15.97 -11.59 1.34
N LEU A 256 -16.18 -10.28 1.47
CA LEU A 256 -16.77 -9.69 2.68
C LEU A 256 -18.19 -10.20 2.99
N LEU A 257 -18.92 -10.67 1.97
CA LEU A 257 -20.24 -11.29 2.13
C LEU A 257 -20.19 -12.77 2.53
N THR A 258 -19.04 -13.43 2.46
CA THR A 258 -18.89 -14.80 2.97
C THR A 258 -18.62 -14.80 4.47
N ASP A 259 -18.74 -15.99 5.08
CA ASP A 259 -18.33 -16.17 6.47
C ASP A 259 -16.84 -15.87 6.63
N SER A 260 -16.46 -15.04 7.61
CA SER A 260 -15.08 -14.62 7.80
C SER A 260 -14.12 -15.79 8.02
N SER A 261 -14.57 -16.93 8.54
CA SER A 261 -13.75 -18.15 8.67
C SER A 261 -13.23 -18.68 7.33
N THR A 262 -13.88 -18.33 6.21
CA THR A 262 -13.48 -18.70 4.84
C THR A 262 -12.47 -17.75 4.21
N TRP A 263 -12.26 -16.58 4.81
CA TRP A 263 -11.33 -15.60 4.27
C TRP A 263 -9.88 -16.09 4.32
N PRO A 264 -9.01 -15.62 3.40
CA PRO A 264 -7.62 -16.03 3.34
C PRO A 264 -6.89 -15.90 4.69
N SER A 265 -6.17 -16.97 5.05
CA SER A 265 -5.33 -17.04 6.25
C SER A 265 -3.86 -16.68 5.98
N GLY A 266 -3.52 -16.41 4.72
CA GLY A 266 -2.17 -16.06 4.29
C GLY A 266 -2.15 -15.52 2.87
N PRO A 267 -0.99 -14.98 2.43
CA PRO A 267 -0.81 -14.50 1.07
C PRO A 267 -0.85 -15.67 0.08
N ASN A 268 -1.50 -15.45 -1.07
CA ASN A 268 -1.47 -16.42 -2.17
C ASN A 268 -0.20 -16.23 -3.04
N GLN A 269 0.15 -17.18 -3.89
CA GLN A 269 1.35 -17.10 -4.76
C GLN A 269 1.01 -16.74 -6.23
N ASN A 270 -0.25 -16.43 -6.52
CA ASN A 270 -0.70 -16.18 -7.89
C ASN A 270 -0.29 -14.77 -8.34
N PRO A 271 0.03 -14.54 -9.63
CA PRO A 271 0.30 -13.19 -10.12
C PRO A 271 -0.88 -12.25 -9.83
N ARG A 272 -0.59 -11.04 -9.35
CA ARG A 272 -1.62 -10.02 -9.09
C ARG A 272 -1.89 -9.27 -10.38
N GLY A 273 -3.14 -9.29 -10.82
CA GLY A 273 -3.68 -8.34 -11.81
C GLY A 273 -4.48 -7.24 -11.11
N LEU A 274 -4.61 -6.09 -11.75
CA LEU A 274 -5.53 -5.04 -11.31
C LEU A 274 -6.96 -5.60 -11.26
N GLY A 275 -7.65 -5.44 -10.15
CA GLY A 275 -9.02 -5.93 -9.97
C GLY A 275 -9.15 -7.45 -9.89
N SER A 276 -8.04 -8.17 -9.75
CA SER A 276 -8.02 -9.64 -9.74
C SER A 276 -8.42 -10.23 -8.38
N GLU A 277 -8.87 -11.48 -8.39
CA GLU A 277 -9.16 -12.23 -7.17
C GLU A 277 -7.92 -12.40 -6.26
N PRO A 278 -6.71 -12.74 -6.76
CA PRO A 278 -5.50 -12.75 -5.93
C PRO A 278 -5.21 -11.44 -5.18
N GLU A 279 -5.47 -10.28 -5.82
CA GLU A 279 -5.31 -8.97 -5.19
C GLU A 279 -6.37 -8.76 -4.08
N ALA A 280 -7.62 -9.14 -4.35
CA ALA A 280 -8.69 -9.07 -3.35
C ALA A 280 -8.39 -9.93 -2.12
N MET A 281 -7.86 -11.15 -2.34
CA MET A 281 -7.46 -12.04 -1.27
C MET A 281 -6.37 -11.44 -0.37
N ASP A 282 -5.37 -10.77 -0.95
CA ASP A 282 -4.33 -10.09 -0.18
C ASP A 282 -4.91 -8.93 0.65
N TYR A 283 -5.77 -8.12 0.04
CA TYR A 283 -6.44 -7.04 0.75
C TYR A 283 -7.22 -7.57 1.96
N ILE A 284 -8.04 -8.61 1.77
CA ILE A 284 -8.81 -9.22 2.85
C ILE A 284 -7.89 -9.83 3.91
N PHE A 285 -6.84 -10.55 3.53
CA PHE A 285 -5.86 -11.09 4.47
C PHE A 285 -5.29 -9.99 5.38
N PHE A 286 -4.86 -8.89 4.77
CA PHE A 286 -4.21 -7.79 5.47
C PHE A 286 -5.15 -6.89 6.27
N SER A 287 -6.42 -6.79 5.88
CA SER A 287 -7.42 -5.94 6.52
C SER A 287 -8.43 -6.72 7.38
N ARG A 288 -8.30 -8.05 7.47
CA ARG A 288 -9.22 -8.97 8.14
C ARG A 288 -9.72 -8.45 9.48
N GLN A 289 -8.79 -8.08 10.37
CA GLN A 289 -9.12 -7.64 11.72
C GLN A 289 -9.95 -6.35 11.76
N LEU A 290 -9.85 -5.52 10.72
CA LEU A 290 -10.57 -4.24 10.60
C LEU A 290 -11.98 -4.40 10.03
N TRP A 291 -12.24 -5.50 9.29
CA TRP A 291 -13.53 -5.80 8.67
C TRP A 291 -14.38 -6.81 9.43
N GLN A 292 -13.75 -7.65 10.28
CA GLN A 292 -14.43 -8.78 10.93
C GLN A 292 -15.45 -8.37 12.00
N ASP A 293 -15.55 -7.09 12.36
CA ASP A 293 -16.60 -6.64 13.28
C ASP A 293 -17.98 -6.71 12.63
N GLU A 294 -18.97 -7.12 13.42
CA GLU A 294 -20.32 -7.42 12.92
C GLU A 294 -21.01 -6.18 12.33
N ASP A 295 -20.72 -4.99 12.86
CA ASP A 295 -21.28 -3.74 12.32
C ASP A 295 -20.80 -3.47 10.90
N SER A 296 -19.49 -3.64 10.63
CA SER A 296 -18.91 -3.45 9.30
C SER A 296 -19.43 -4.48 8.30
N LEU A 297 -19.54 -5.76 8.72
CA LEU A 297 -20.10 -6.81 7.86
C LEU A 297 -21.58 -6.62 7.59
N LYS A 298 -22.35 -6.21 8.61
CA LYS A 298 -23.77 -5.87 8.46
C LYS A 298 -23.95 -4.70 7.50
N TRP A 299 -23.14 -3.65 7.61
CA TRP A 299 -23.16 -2.53 6.66
C TRP A 299 -22.93 -3.00 5.22
N VAL A 300 -21.93 -3.86 4.98
CA VAL A 300 -21.66 -4.41 3.65
C VAL A 300 -22.86 -5.22 3.14
N ARG A 301 -23.46 -6.08 3.98
CA ARG A 301 -24.68 -6.84 3.62
C ARG A 301 -25.84 -5.92 3.25
N ASP A 302 -26.10 -4.89 4.06
CA ASP A 302 -27.22 -3.98 3.89
C ASP A 302 -27.12 -3.16 2.60
N CYS A 303 -25.91 -2.76 2.19
CA CYS A 303 -25.71 -1.96 0.99
C CYS A 303 -25.20 -2.73 -0.23
N ALA A 304 -25.04 -4.07 -0.16
CA ALA A 304 -24.48 -4.89 -1.23
C ALA A 304 -25.20 -4.73 -2.57
N ALA A 305 -26.54 -4.67 -2.54
CA ALA A 305 -27.34 -4.48 -3.75
C ALA A 305 -27.09 -3.10 -4.39
N GLU A 306 -26.99 -2.05 -3.58
CA GLU A 306 -26.75 -0.67 -4.04
C GLU A 306 -25.32 -0.42 -4.52
N VAL A 307 -24.35 -1.15 -3.98
CA VAL A 307 -22.95 -1.12 -4.38
C VAL A 307 -22.74 -1.81 -5.74
N GLN A 308 -23.58 -2.78 -6.10
CA GLN A 308 -23.54 -3.44 -7.40
C GLN A 308 -24.13 -2.61 -8.54
N LYS A 309 -24.93 -1.58 -8.22
CA LYS A 309 -25.46 -0.64 -9.23
C LYS A 309 -24.33 0.25 -9.72
N ARG A 310 -24.22 0.41 -11.04
CA ARG A 310 -23.11 1.15 -11.64
C ARG A 310 -23.33 2.64 -11.57
N GLU A 311 -22.23 3.35 -11.44
CA GLU A 311 -22.18 4.78 -11.62
C GLU A 311 -21.77 5.12 -13.06
N CYS A 312 -22.32 6.21 -13.60
CA CYS A 312 -22.01 6.68 -14.93
C CYS A 312 -20.52 7.10 -15.00
N SER A 313 -19.78 6.49 -15.91
CA SER A 313 -18.34 6.75 -16.10
C SER A 313 -18.03 8.15 -16.62
N ALA A 314 -19.04 8.92 -17.05
CA ALA A 314 -18.84 10.31 -17.42
C ALA A 314 -18.54 11.16 -16.18
N ARG A 315 -17.37 11.81 -16.20
CA ARG A 315 -16.75 12.49 -15.05
C ARG A 315 -17.66 13.46 -14.29
N GLU A 316 -18.55 14.17 -14.99
CA GLU A 316 -19.44 15.18 -14.40
C GLU A 316 -20.86 14.66 -14.10
N CYS A 317 -21.17 13.40 -14.41
CA CYS A 317 -22.52 12.87 -14.28
C CYS A 317 -22.78 12.25 -12.90
N ARG A 318 -21.94 11.29 -12.47
CA ARG A 318 -22.04 10.60 -11.17
C ARG A 318 -23.40 9.95 -10.86
N LYS A 319 -24.31 9.86 -11.84
CA LYS A 319 -25.61 9.19 -11.68
C LYS A 319 -25.39 7.69 -11.48
N VAL A 320 -26.20 7.09 -10.60
CA VAL A 320 -26.22 5.66 -10.36
C VAL A 320 -27.43 5.06 -11.06
N GLU A 321 -27.27 3.84 -11.60
CA GLU A 321 -28.36 3.04 -12.15
C GLU A 321 -29.53 2.94 -11.15
N ALA A 322 -30.77 3.01 -11.63
CA ALA A 322 -31.93 2.71 -10.77
C ALA A 322 -31.97 1.20 -10.48
N GLU A 323 -31.79 0.41 -11.54
CA GLU A 323 -31.74 -1.04 -11.53
C GLU A 323 -30.44 -1.56 -12.15
N LYS A 324 -29.90 -2.65 -11.59
CA LYS A 324 -28.61 -3.21 -12.02
C LYS A 324 -28.62 -3.53 -13.53
N GLY A 325 -27.66 -2.96 -14.26
CA GLY A 325 -27.46 -3.24 -15.69
C GLY A 325 -28.27 -2.36 -16.65
N GLU A 326 -28.90 -1.30 -16.15
CA GLU A 326 -29.60 -0.30 -16.97
C GLU A 326 -28.64 0.48 -17.90
N TYR A 327 -27.41 0.76 -17.47
CA TYR A 327 -26.50 1.63 -18.20
C TYR A 327 -25.82 0.91 -19.37
N LYS A 328 -25.63 1.67 -20.45
CA LYS A 328 -25.01 1.16 -21.67
C LYS A 328 -23.50 1.11 -21.53
N MET A 329 -22.94 -0.06 -21.83
CA MET A 329 -21.50 -0.28 -21.83
C MET A 329 -20.87 0.25 -23.13
N CYS A 330 -19.66 0.83 -23.04
CA CYS A 330 -18.86 1.17 -24.20
C CYS A 330 -18.52 -0.09 -25.01
N SER A 331 -18.95 -0.17 -26.26
CA SER A 331 -18.75 -1.34 -27.13
C SER A 331 -17.28 -1.61 -27.47
N GLY A 332 -16.43 -0.58 -27.41
CA GLY A 332 -14.99 -0.69 -27.66
C GLY A 332 -14.25 -1.37 -26.50
N CYS A 333 -14.05 -0.65 -25.40
CA CYS A 333 -13.28 -1.14 -24.26
C CYS A 333 -14.03 -2.17 -23.40
N ARG A 334 -15.37 -2.10 -23.33
CA ARG A 334 -16.20 -2.88 -22.40
C ARG A 334 -15.86 -2.67 -20.92
N ALA A 335 -15.27 -1.53 -20.60
CA ALA A 335 -14.80 -1.18 -19.24
C ALA A 335 -15.41 0.14 -18.71
N SER A 336 -16.34 0.75 -19.45
CA SER A 336 -17.01 1.99 -19.03
C SER A 336 -18.50 1.91 -19.33
N TRP A 337 -19.33 2.48 -18.46
CA TRP A 337 -20.79 2.42 -18.49
C TRP A 337 -21.40 3.82 -18.41
N TYR A 338 -22.43 4.08 -19.20
CA TYR A 338 -23.03 5.40 -19.31
C TYR A 338 -24.55 5.34 -19.23
N CYS A 339 -25.13 6.31 -18.52
CA CYS A 339 -26.58 6.48 -18.43
C CYS A 339 -27.22 6.92 -19.77
N GLY A 340 -26.42 7.34 -20.75
CA GLY A 340 -26.89 7.80 -22.05
C GLY A 340 -25.75 8.16 -23.01
N THR A 341 -26.10 8.36 -24.28
CA THR A 341 -25.16 8.69 -25.35
C THR A 341 -24.47 10.04 -25.14
N ASP A 342 -25.15 11.00 -24.50
CA ASP A 342 -24.59 12.33 -24.26
C ASP A 342 -23.43 12.27 -23.27
N CYS A 343 -23.58 11.46 -22.20
CA CYS A 343 -22.52 11.21 -21.23
C CYS A 343 -21.33 10.47 -21.87
N GLN A 344 -21.60 9.48 -22.73
CA GLN A 344 -20.55 8.80 -23.47
C GLN A 344 -19.80 9.77 -24.40
N ALA A 345 -20.52 10.65 -25.12
CA ALA A 345 -19.92 11.62 -26.03
C ALA A 345 -19.10 12.69 -25.29
N ALA A 346 -19.56 13.13 -24.11
CA ALA A 346 -18.81 14.02 -23.24
C ALA A 346 -17.50 13.38 -22.75
N ASP A 347 -17.57 12.15 -22.21
CA ASP A 347 -16.39 11.44 -21.72
C ASP A 347 -15.41 11.09 -22.85
N TRP A 348 -15.94 10.80 -24.05
CA TRP A 348 -15.13 10.59 -25.26
C TRP A 348 -14.20 11.76 -25.54
N LYS A 349 -14.71 13.00 -25.41
CA LYS A 349 -13.96 14.25 -25.61
C LYS A 349 -12.98 14.53 -24.47
N SER A 350 -13.31 14.17 -23.22
CA SER A 350 -12.46 14.42 -22.06
C SER A 350 -11.30 13.42 -21.88
N GLY A 351 -11.14 12.46 -22.79
CA GLY A 351 -9.97 11.58 -22.82
C GLY A 351 -10.29 10.08 -22.86
N HIS A 352 -11.56 9.67 -22.79
CA HIS A 352 -11.91 8.25 -22.92
C HIS A 352 -11.48 7.65 -24.26
N LYS A 353 -11.44 8.42 -25.37
CA LYS A 353 -10.97 7.92 -26.67
C LYS A 353 -9.60 7.23 -26.60
N ARG A 354 -8.64 7.80 -25.83
CA ARG A 354 -7.31 7.22 -25.65
C ARG A 354 -7.37 5.96 -24.79
N ARG A 355 -7.97 6.08 -23.60
CA ARG A 355 -8.14 4.98 -22.64
C ARG A 355 -8.87 3.79 -23.27
N CYS A 356 -9.92 4.04 -24.05
CA CYS A 356 -10.71 3.02 -24.72
C CYS A 356 -9.88 2.14 -25.66
N LYS A 357 -8.94 2.75 -26.39
CA LYS A 357 -8.02 2.03 -27.27
C LYS A 357 -7.05 1.17 -26.46
N GLU A 358 -6.47 1.72 -25.40
CA GLU A 358 -5.54 1.02 -24.51
C GLU A 358 -6.22 -0.20 -23.86
N GLU A 359 -7.38 0.00 -23.24
CA GLU A 359 -8.18 -1.06 -22.62
C GLU A 359 -8.59 -2.16 -23.62
N ARG A 360 -9.07 -1.76 -24.81
CA ARG A 360 -9.43 -2.73 -25.85
C ARG A 360 -8.23 -3.57 -26.29
N ASN A 361 -7.08 -2.92 -26.51
CA ASN A 361 -5.86 -3.61 -26.93
C ASN A 361 -5.37 -4.60 -25.86
N ILE A 362 -5.38 -4.20 -24.59
CA ILE A 362 -5.00 -5.08 -23.47
C ILE A 362 -5.95 -6.26 -23.40
N ARG A 363 -7.27 -6.03 -23.44
CA ARG A 363 -8.28 -7.09 -23.41
C ARG A 363 -8.09 -8.10 -24.54
N GLU A 364 -7.94 -7.62 -25.77
CA GLU A 364 -7.73 -8.49 -26.95
C GLU A 364 -6.45 -9.32 -26.81
N LEU A 365 -5.37 -8.72 -26.31
CA LEU A 365 -4.11 -9.42 -26.05
C LEU A 365 -4.26 -10.48 -24.94
N THR A 366 -4.92 -10.14 -23.83
CA THR A 366 -5.20 -11.08 -22.74
C THR A 366 -6.09 -12.24 -23.18
N GLU A 367 -7.13 -11.97 -23.98
CA GLU A 367 -8.00 -13.02 -24.55
C GLU A 367 -7.23 -13.96 -25.48
N GLN A 368 -6.30 -13.44 -26.29
CA GLN A 368 -5.44 -14.24 -27.16
C GLN A 368 -4.47 -15.11 -26.34
N MET A 369 -3.83 -14.54 -25.31
CA MET A 369 -2.92 -15.29 -24.44
C MET A 369 -3.65 -16.34 -23.59
N GLY A 370 -4.84 -16.00 -23.06
CA GLY A 370 -5.67 -16.90 -22.26
C GLY A 370 -6.19 -18.11 -23.03
N LYS A 371 -6.41 -17.99 -24.34
CA LYS A 371 -6.72 -19.14 -25.22
C LYS A 371 -5.54 -20.10 -25.40
N GLY A 372 -4.31 -19.66 -25.14
CA GLY A 372 -3.09 -20.49 -25.26
C GLY A 372 -2.57 -21.04 -23.92
N MET A 373 -3.04 -20.52 -22.79
CA MET A 373 -2.52 -20.87 -21.46
C MET A 373 -3.47 -21.85 -20.76
N GLN A 374 -3.29 -23.14 -21.03
CA GLN A 374 -3.81 -24.19 -20.15
C GLN A 374 -2.99 -24.17 -18.87
N TRP A 375 -3.53 -23.56 -17.80
CA TRP A 375 -3.00 -23.78 -16.46
C TRP A 375 -3.21 -25.28 -16.16
N GLY A 376 -2.10 -26.01 -16.06
CA GLY A 376 -2.11 -27.45 -15.82
C GLY A 376 -3.00 -27.81 -14.65
N LYS A 377 -3.74 -28.92 -14.82
CA LYS A 377 -4.60 -29.53 -13.80
C LYS A 377 -3.87 -29.76 -12.48
#